data_AF-A0A238U8S1-F1
#
_entry.id   AF-A0A238U8S1-F1
#
_cell.length_a   1.000
_cell.length_b   1.000
_cell.length_c   1.000
_cell.angle_alpha   90.00
_cell.angle_beta   90.00
_cell.angle_gamma   90.00
#
_symmetry.space_group_name_H-M   'P 1'
#
loop_
_entity.id
_entity.type
_entity.pdbx_description
1 polymer ?
#
loop_
_entity_poly.entity_id
_entity_poly.type
_entity_poly.pdbx_seq_one_letter_code
_entity_poly.pdbx_strand_id
1 'polypeptide(L)'
;MEYSREEEIRYMKALKKVQEIKEFYGHILVYVIVIPILIFINLKFTPQFHWFWFSIVGWGVGLLSHAFQVFEGFKLIMGKDWEERKINEYIKEYNRNGK
;
A
#
# COMPACT_ATOMS: atom_id res chain seq x y z
N MET A 1 21.24 -1.86 -27.11
CA MET A 1 21.94 -1.83 -25.82
C MET A 1 21.26 -2.86 -24.94
N GLU A 2 21.94 -3.96 -24.66
CA GLU A 2 21.44 -5.01 -23.77
C GLU A 2 21.63 -4.50 -22.34
N TYR A 3 20.54 -4.16 -21.67
CA TYR A 3 20.58 -3.74 -20.28
C TYR A 3 21.12 -4.90 -19.44
N SER A 4 21.99 -4.63 -18.48
CA SER A 4 22.39 -5.66 -17.52
C SER A 4 21.13 -6.18 -16.82
N ARG A 5 21.01 -7.50 -16.62
CA ARG A 5 19.86 -8.09 -15.90
C ARG A 5 19.57 -7.39 -14.57
N GLU A 6 20.60 -6.86 -13.91
CA GLU A 6 20.45 -6.11 -12.67
C GLU A 6 19.74 -4.75 -12.88
N GLU A 7 20.03 -4.07 -13.98
CA GLU A 7 19.43 -2.79 -14.32
C GLU A 7 17.95 -2.95 -14.68
N GLU A 8 17.60 -4.03 -15.38
CA GLU A 8 16.21 -4.38 -15.70
C GLU A 8 15.39 -4.67 -14.43
N ILE A 9 15.96 -5.43 -13.48
CA ILE A 9 15.33 -5.69 -12.17
C ILE A 9 15.12 -4.39 -11.37
N ARG A 10 16.13 -3.50 -11.35
CA ARG A 10 16.01 -2.19 -10.66
C ARG A 10 14.92 -1.33 -11.29
N TYR A 11 14.87 -1.29 -12.62
CA TYR A 11 13.86 -0.55 -13.37
C TYR A 11 12.44 -1.09 -13.11
N MET A 12 12.24 -2.41 -13.17
CA MET A 12 10.95 -3.04 -12.88
C MET A 12 10.49 -2.80 -11.43
N LYS A 13 11.40 -2.82 -10.46
CA LYS A 13 11.09 -2.46 -9.07
C LYS A 13 10.63 -1.01 -8.94
N ALA A 14 11.31 -0.09 -9.61
CA ALA A 14 10.93 1.33 -9.59
C ALA A 14 9.56 1.57 -10.24
N LEU A 15 9.29 0.92 -11.37
CA LEU A 15 7.97 0.99 -12.03
C LEU A 15 6.84 0.47 -11.14
N LYS A 16 7.04 -0.71 -10.53
CA LYS A 16 6.07 -1.30 -9.61
C LYS A 16 5.76 -0.35 -8.44
N LYS A 17 6.79 0.28 -7.90
CA LYS A 17 6.64 1.25 -6.80
C LYS A 17 5.78 2.45 -7.20
N VAL A 18 6.02 3.02 -8.38
CA VAL A 18 5.22 4.14 -8.91
C VAL A 18 3.76 3.72 -9.13
N GLN A 19 3.52 2.51 -9.61
CA GLN A 19 2.17 1.98 -9.80
C GLN A 19 1.43 1.83 -8.46
N GLU A 20 2.06 1.23 -7.46
CA GLU A 20 1.49 1.07 -6.11
C GLU A 20 1.15 2.43 -5.48
N ILE A 21 2.02 3.43 -5.65
CA ILE A 21 1.76 4.81 -5.19
C ILE A 21 0.52 5.39 -5.88
N LYS A 22 0.42 5.22 -7.20
CA LYS A 22 -0.72 5.73 -7.99
C LYS A 22 -2.04 5.09 -7.56
N GLU A 23 -2.05 3.79 -7.34
CA GLU A 23 -3.22 3.05 -6.86
C GLU A 23 -3.63 3.52 -5.45
N PHE A 24 -2.67 3.72 -4.55
CA PHE A 24 -2.91 4.27 -3.22
C PHE A 24 -3.55 5.67 -3.25
N TYR A 25 -3.06 6.57 -4.11
CA TYR A 25 -3.70 7.89 -4.27
C TYR A 25 -5.14 7.79 -4.77
N GLY A 26 -5.44 6.81 -5.63
CA GLY A 26 -6.81 6.50 -6.03
C GLY A 26 -7.70 6.14 -4.84
N HIS A 27 -7.20 5.26 -3.96
CA HIS A 27 -7.92 4.88 -2.74
C HIS A 27 -8.13 6.05 -1.77
N ILE A 28 -7.12 6.92 -1.58
CA ILE A 28 -7.28 8.15 -0.79
C ILE A 28 -8.36 9.05 -1.38
N LEU A 29 -8.32 9.28 -2.69
CA LEU A 29 -9.26 10.19 -3.34
C LEU A 29 -10.71 9.70 -3.15
N VAL A 30 -10.94 8.41 -3.37
CA VAL A 30 -12.24 7.78 -3.13
C VAL A 30 -12.65 7.93 -1.67
N TYR A 31 -11.75 7.68 -0.72
CA TYR A 31 -12.03 7.82 0.71
C TYR A 31 -12.42 9.26 1.10
N VAL A 32 -11.67 10.25 0.62
CA VAL A 32 -11.94 11.68 0.89
C VAL A 32 -13.28 12.13 0.29
N ILE A 33 -13.74 11.53 -0.81
CA ILE A 33 -15.04 11.85 -1.41
C ILE A 33 -16.18 11.09 -0.70
N VAL A 34 -15.99 9.82 -0.40
CA VAL A 34 -17.03 8.95 0.18
C VAL A 34 -17.33 9.33 1.63
N ILE A 35 -16.31 9.63 2.45
CA ILE A 35 -16.52 9.94 3.87
C ILE A 35 -17.45 11.14 4.09
N PRO A 36 -17.28 12.31 3.44
CA PRO A 36 -18.21 13.43 3.56
C PRO A 36 -19.64 13.10 3.13
N ILE A 37 -19.79 12.28 2.08
CA ILE A 37 -21.12 11.82 1.62
C ILE A 37 -21.78 10.96 2.71
N LEU A 38 -21.04 10.03 3.32
CA LEU A 38 -21.55 9.19 4.40
C LEU A 38 -21.90 10.01 5.65
N ILE A 39 -21.07 10.99 6.01
CA ILE A 39 -21.36 11.93 7.11
C ILE A 39 -22.65 12.71 6.81
N PHE A 40 -22.79 13.24 5.60
CA PHE A 40 -23.99 13.97 5.19
C PHE A 40 -25.26 13.10 5.28
N ILE A 41 -25.21 11.88 4.74
CA ILE A 41 -26.32 10.92 4.81
C ILE A 41 -26.66 10.60 6.27
N ASN A 42 -25.65 10.32 7.09
CA ASN A 42 -25.87 9.99 8.49
C ASN A 42 -26.54 11.14 9.26
N LEU A 43 -26.02 12.36 9.14
CA LEU A 43 -26.58 13.54 9.79
C LEU A 43 -27.98 13.88 9.27
N LYS A 44 -28.29 13.58 8.00
CA LYS A 44 -29.59 13.87 7.40
C LYS A 44 -30.67 12.87 7.80
N PHE A 45 -30.36 11.58 7.82
CA PHE A 45 -31.35 10.50 8.00
C PHE A 45 -31.35 9.90 9.40
N THR A 46 -30.21 9.89 10.09
CA THR A 46 -30.08 9.27 11.43
C THR A 46 -29.14 10.09 12.32
N PRO A 47 -29.47 11.37 12.61
CA PRO A 47 -28.61 12.25 13.41
C PRO A 47 -28.38 11.77 14.84
N GLN A 48 -29.19 10.81 15.30
CA GLN A 48 -29.16 10.29 16.68
C GLN A 48 -28.10 9.20 16.86
N PHE A 49 -27.60 8.63 15.75
CA PHE A 49 -26.59 7.58 15.77
C PHE A 49 -25.56 7.77 14.65
N HIS A 50 -24.35 8.16 15.04
CA HIS A 50 -23.25 8.50 14.14
C HIS A 50 -22.49 7.26 13.62
N TRP A 51 -23.15 6.40 12.84
CA TRP A 51 -22.53 5.18 12.32
C TRP A 51 -21.36 5.43 11.35
N PHE A 52 -21.22 6.65 10.82
CA PHE A 52 -20.11 7.01 9.93
C PHE A 52 -18.73 6.77 10.58
N TRP A 53 -18.64 6.79 11.92
CA TRP A 53 -17.39 6.48 12.64
C TRP A 53 -16.86 5.08 12.30
N PHE A 54 -17.73 4.10 12.13
CA PHE A 54 -17.32 2.74 11.75
C PHE A 54 -16.73 2.72 10.34
N SER A 55 -17.30 3.49 9.40
CA SER A 55 -16.77 3.61 8.05
C SER A 55 -15.42 4.33 8.02
N ILE A 56 -15.29 5.43 8.76
CA ILE A 56 -14.02 6.17 8.90
C ILE A 56 -12.93 5.27 9.48
N VAL A 57 -13.21 4.62 10.62
CA VAL A 57 -12.20 3.80 11.30
C VAL A 57 -11.91 2.54 10.50
N GLY A 58 -12.93 1.83 10.00
CA GLY A 58 -12.76 0.59 9.25
C GLY A 58 -11.96 0.78 7.96
N TRP A 59 -12.33 1.76 7.13
CA TRP A 59 -11.60 2.04 5.90
C TRP A 59 -10.28 2.77 6.17
N GLY A 60 -10.23 3.63 7.19
CA GLY A 60 -9.02 4.33 7.59
C GLY A 60 -7.89 3.39 8.00
N VAL A 61 -8.18 2.29 8.71
CA VAL A 61 -7.18 1.27 9.06
C VAL A 61 -6.64 0.56 7.82
N GLY A 62 -7.50 0.22 6.86
CA GLY A 62 -7.07 -0.38 5.59
C GLY A 62 -6.17 0.55 4.78
N LEU A 63 -6.54 1.83 4.70
CA LEU A 63 -5.73 2.87 4.07
C LEU A 63 -4.39 3.07 4.75
N LEU A 64 -4.37 3.14 6.09
CA LEU A 64 -3.13 3.25 6.85
C LEU A 64 -2.21 2.05 6.58
N SER A 65 -2.73 0.83 6.63
CA SER A 65 -1.97 -0.39 6.31
C SER A 65 -1.36 -0.35 4.91
N HIS A 66 -2.14 0.06 3.90
CA HIS A 66 -1.64 0.21 2.54
C HIS A 66 -0.59 1.32 2.44
N ALA A 67 -0.78 2.44 3.14
CA ALA A 67 0.19 3.54 3.22
C ALA A 67 1.53 3.05 3.80
N PHE A 68 1.50 2.24 4.87
CA PHE A 68 2.71 1.67 5.47
C PHE A 68 3.51 0.79 4.50
N GLN A 69 2.82 0.07 3.60
CA GLN A 69 3.47 -0.75 2.57
C GLN A 69 4.02 0.12 1.43
N VAL A 70 3.22 1.07 0.95
CA VAL A 70 3.56 1.94 -0.20
C VAL A 70 4.65 2.95 0.13
N PHE A 71 4.68 3.54 1.33
CA PHE A 71 5.69 4.53 1.71
C PHE A 71 6.95 3.93 2.35
N GLU A 72 7.13 2.62 2.27
CA GLU A 72 8.29 1.95 2.90
C GLU A 72 8.34 2.19 4.43
N GLY A 73 7.20 2.50 5.07
CA GLY A 73 7.12 2.65 6.53
C GLY A 73 7.56 1.36 7.24
N PHE A 74 7.31 0.21 6.63
CA PHE A 74 7.84 -1.08 7.09
C PHE A 74 9.38 -1.14 7.08
N LYS A 75 10.05 -0.48 6.13
CA LYS A 75 11.51 -0.41 5.99
C LYS A 75 12.13 0.47 7.10
N LEU A 76 11.40 1.52 7.49
CA LEU A 76 11.76 2.43 8.56
C LEU A 76 11.58 1.81 9.95
N ILE A 77 10.60 0.91 10.11
CA ILE A 77 10.29 0.21 11.39
C ILE A 77 11.07 -1.12 11.54
N MET A 78 11.19 -1.94 10.48
CA MET A 78 11.83 -3.26 10.54
C MET A 78 13.32 -3.27 10.17
N GLY A 79 13.85 -2.14 9.69
CA GLY A 79 15.27 -1.99 9.34
C GLY A 79 15.67 -2.67 8.02
N LYS A 80 16.77 -2.18 7.42
CA LYS A 80 17.35 -2.71 6.16
C LYS A 80 17.67 -4.22 6.23
N ASP A 81 18.03 -4.71 7.42
CA ASP A 81 18.43 -6.11 7.62
C ASP A 81 17.29 -7.11 7.36
N TRP A 82 16.04 -6.72 7.57
CA TRP A 82 14.90 -7.57 7.22
C TRP A 82 14.70 -7.66 5.71
N GLU A 83 14.86 -6.55 5.00
CA GLU A 83 14.69 -6.49 3.55
C GLU A 83 15.79 -7.31 2.85
N GLU A 84 17.05 -7.16 3.27
CA GLU A 84 18.17 -7.95 2.75
C GLU A 84 17.97 -9.46 2.98
N ARG A 85 17.49 -9.86 4.16
CA ARG A 85 17.16 -11.27 4.41
C ARG A 85 16.07 -11.78 3.50
N LYS A 86 15.00 -11.00 3.28
CA LYS A 86 13.90 -11.43 2.41
C LYS A 86 14.32 -11.51 0.95
N ILE A 87 15.13 -10.56 0.47
CA ILE A 87 15.71 -10.62 -0.87
C ILE A 87 16.60 -11.87 -1.02
N ASN A 88 17.45 -12.15 -0.04
CA ASN A 88 18.29 -13.35 -0.04
C ASN A 88 17.48 -14.64 0.00
N GLU A 89 16.37 -14.69 0.75
CA GLU A 89 15.43 -15.82 0.71
C GLU A 89 14.84 -16.02 -0.68
N TYR A 90 14.33 -14.95 -1.31
CA TYR A 90 13.75 -15.05 -2.65
C TYR A 90 14.76 -15.48 -3.72
N ILE A 91 16.00 -14.98 -3.66
CA ILE A 91 17.08 -15.41 -4.56
C ILE A 91 17.40 -16.89 -4.35
N LYS A 92 17.43 -17.34 -3.08
CA LYS A 92 17.73 -18.73 -2.73
C LYS A 92 16.60 -19.68 -3.13
N GLU A 93 15.34 -19.26 -3.00
CA GLU A 93 14.17 -20.01 -3.51
C GLU A 93 14.15 -20.06 -5.03
N TYR A 94 14.42 -18.94 -5.72
CA TYR A 94 14.49 -18.89 -7.18
C TYR A 94 15.58 -19.84 -7.72
N ASN A 95 16.79 -19.80 -7.15
CA ASN A 95 17.87 -20.71 -7.54
C ASN A 95 17.61 -22.18 -7.19
N ARG A 96 16.73 -22.46 -6.22
CA ARG A 96 16.36 -23.81 -5.81
C ARG A 96 15.24 -24.39 -6.67
N ASN A 97 14.33 -23.54 -7.16
CA ASN A 97 13.17 -23.94 -7.98
C ASN A 97 13.40 -23.73 -9.48
N GLY A 98 14.43 -22.99 -9.88
CA GLY A 98 14.93 -22.90 -11.24
C GLY A 98 15.71 -24.17 -11.62
N LYS A 99 15.06 -25.04 -12.39
CA LYS A 99 15.76 -25.88 -13.38
C LYS A 99 16.26 -25.01 -14.53
#